data_AF-A0A5C6A1F7-F1
#
_entry.id   AF-A0A5C6A1F7-F1
#
_cell.length_a   1.000
_cell.length_b   1.000
_cell.length_c   1.000
_cell.angle_alpha   90.00
_cell.angle_beta   90.00
_cell.angle_gamma   90.00
#
_symmetry.space_group_name_H-M   'P 1'
#
loop_
_entity.id
_entity.type
_entity.pdbx_description
1 polymer ?
#
loop_
_entity_poly.entity_id
_entity_poly.type
_entity_poly.pdbx_seq_one_letter_code
_entity_poly.pdbx_strand_id
1 'polypeptide(L)'
;MTSGSLFSERPLQRGEIMKSRSRRMAQWIAGRAEVFMFWLSAVFLVCMAILVVLWVDVPGVQSIAAEARAQGLTAEPAELIAGEIFRNRLEIVVLSVMSVIWPIVVMEAIAHWVTRPWNRQTRRYHWFSFLFCVCPALRMCARSPEMGYRLWLPFLGWRRADKSLQRKLERMFSFPMLVIALMILPILVTEFFLKVQIAQYAWLRLLLHLGTGVIWFAFAAEFILMVSVAEKKIAYCKANWIDLAIILLPLLSFLRSLTMLRSTRLAKLMGLPQITRLARVYQLRGTLFRALRALILLEFAHRVFKTSTERRVARLKTELAESEKHARFLRLKIARLERENGVEDVVEEPAVDGE
;
A
#
# COMPACT_ATOMS: atom_id res chain seq x y z
N MET A 1 40.16 44.94 -50.56
CA MET A 1 38.69 44.82 -50.37
C MET A 1 38.23 43.89 -51.50
N THR A 2 37.75 42.68 -51.29
CA THR A 2 36.71 42.23 -50.37
C THR A 2 36.91 40.76 -50.02
N SER A 3 36.84 40.47 -48.72
CA SER A 3 36.86 39.13 -48.13
C SER A 3 35.50 38.47 -48.36
N GLY A 4 35.46 37.36 -49.09
CA GLY A 4 34.26 36.55 -49.29
C GLY A 4 34.40 35.23 -48.55
N SER A 5 34.05 35.21 -47.26
CA SER A 5 33.99 34.00 -46.45
C SER A 5 32.83 33.11 -46.92
N LEU A 6 33.15 32.11 -47.75
CA LEU A 6 32.24 31.04 -48.10
C LEU A 6 31.86 30.25 -46.83
N PHE A 7 30.55 30.28 -46.57
CA PHE A 7 29.84 29.56 -45.52
C PHE A 7 30.26 28.07 -45.49
N SER A 8 30.95 27.69 -44.40
CA SER A 8 31.07 26.30 -44.00
C SER A 8 29.73 25.87 -43.38
N GLU A 9 28.84 25.30 -44.19
CA GLU A 9 27.64 24.63 -43.69
C GLU A 9 28.04 23.43 -42.83
N ARG A 10 27.75 23.51 -41.52
CA ARG A 10 28.10 22.49 -40.54
C ARG A 10 27.23 21.23 -40.75
N PRO A 11 27.81 20.05 -41.05
CA PRO A 11 27.06 18.79 -41.18
C PRO A 11 26.59 18.20 -39.83
N LEU A 12 26.71 18.95 -38.73
CA LEU A 12 26.40 18.48 -37.37
C LEU A 12 24.90 18.45 -37.03
N GLN A 13 24.03 19.10 -37.80
CA GLN A 13 22.60 19.18 -37.46
C GLN A 13 21.81 17.88 -37.71
N ARG A 14 22.17 17.08 -38.71
CA ARG A 14 21.34 15.91 -39.11
C ARG A 14 21.34 14.80 -38.05
N GLY A 15 22.49 14.55 -37.41
CA GLY A 15 22.62 13.56 -36.34
C GLY A 15 21.89 13.95 -35.05
N GLU A 16 21.88 15.24 -34.71
CA GLU A 16 21.15 15.74 -33.54
C GLU A 16 19.63 15.72 -33.76
N ILE A 17 19.16 16.06 -34.96
CA ILE A 17 17.73 16.01 -35.31
C ILE A 17 17.23 14.56 -35.23
N MET A 18 17.98 13.59 -35.75
CA MET A 18 17.61 12.17 -35.72
C MET A 18 17.61 11.60 -34.29
N LYS A 19 18.61 11.96 -33.46
CA LYS A 19 18.61 11.65 -32.02
C LYS A 19 17.44 12.29 -31.28
N SER A 20 17.06 13.53 -31.62
CA SER A 20 15.93 14.22 -30.99
C SER A 20 14.58 13.59 -31.32
N ARG A 21 14.40 13.10 -32.57
CA ARG A 21 13.20 12.38 -33.00
C ARG A 21 13.10 11.02 -32.34
N SER A 22 14.19 10.25 -32.34
CA SER A 22 14.26 8.94 -31.67
C SER A 22 13.95 9.06 -30.17
N ARG A 23 14.52 10.06 -29.48
CA ARG A 23 14.23 10.33 -28.06
C ARG A 23 12.78 10.72 -27.81
N ARG A 24 12.18 11.58 -28.65
CA ARG A 24 10.75 11.93 -28.53
C ARG A 24 9.85 10.74 -28.74
N MET A 25 10.16 9.88 -29.70
CA MET A 25 9.39 8.67 -29.98
C MET A 25 9.50 7.67 -28.80
N ALA A 26 10.70 7.47 -28.26
CA ALA A 26 10.91 6.65 -27.06
C ALA A 26 10.12 7.20 -25.85
N GLN A 27 10.17 8.51 -25.60
CA GLN A 27 9.40 9.15 -24.53
C GLN A 27 7.89 8.97 -24.72
N TRP A 28 7.38 9.08 -25.95
CA TRP A 28 5.96 8.90 -26.23
C TRP A 28 5.51 7.44 -26.02
N ILE A 29 6.31 6.47 -26.48
CA ILE A 29 6.05 5.04 -26.28
C ILE A 29 6.10 4.71 -24.79
N ALA A 30 7.14 5.16 -24.07
CA ALA A 30 7.26 5.00 -22.63
C ALA A 30 6.05 5.61 -21.91
N GLY A 31 5.58 6.78 -22.35
CA GLY A 31 4.42 7.44 -21.76
C GLY A 31 3.16 6.59 -21.80
N ARG A 32 2.88 5.90 -22.91
CA ARG A 32 1.70 5.01 -23.04
C ARG A 32 1.92 3.64 -22.41
N ALA A 33 3.12 3.10 -22.53
CA ALA A 33 3.48 1.83 -21.93
C ALA A 33 3.34 1.87 -20.40
N GLU A 34 3.74 2.97 -19.75
CA GLU A 34 3.66 3.10 -18.29
C GLU A 34 2.20 3.15 -17.78
N VAL A 35 1.29 3.79 -18.52
CA VAL A 35 -0.15 3.77 -18.21
C VAL A 35 -0.72 2.36 -18.37
N PHE A 36 -0.37 1.68 -19.45
CA PHE A 36 -0.81 0.31 -19.70
C PHE A 36 -0.29 -0.65 -18.60
N MET A 37 1.00 -0.54 -18.25
CA MET A 37 1.62 -1.34 -17.21
C MET A 37 1.04 -1.06 -15.83
N PHE A 38 0.64 0.19 -15.54
CA PHE A 38 -0.10 0.52 -14.33
C PHE A 38 -1.37 -0.33 -14.21
N TRP A 39 -2.22 -0.29 -15.25
CA TRP A 39 -3.49 -1.01 -15.24
C TRP A 39 -3.29 -2.52 -15.23
N LEU A 40 -2.30 -3.03 -15.96
CA LEU A 40 -1.95 -4.44 -15.95
C LEU A 40 -1.54 -4.91 -14.54
N SER A 41 -0.75 -4.10 -13.84
CA SER A 41 -0.32 -4.37 -12.47
C SER A 41 -1.49 -4.25 -11.47
N ALA A 42 -2.41 -3.31 -11.69
CA ALA A 42 -3.61 -3.15 -10.89
C ALA A 42 -4.55 -4.36 -11.05
N VAL A 43 -4.75 -4.86 -12.29
CA VAL A 43 -5.51 -6.08 -12.55
C VAL A 43 -4.85 -7.28 -11.88
N PHE A 44 -3.51 -7.39 -11.94
CA PHE A 44 -2.78 -8.42 -11.23
C PHE A 44 -3.01 -8.34 -9.70
N LEU A 45 -3.02 -7.13 -9.13
CA LEU A 45 -3.28 -6.93 -7.70
C LEU A 45 -4.73 -7.30 -7.32
N VAL A 46 -5.72 -6.99 -8.17
CA VAL A 46 -7.11 -7.44 -7.98
C VAL A 46 -7.20 -8.96 -8.03
N CYS A 47 -6.53 -9.60 -8.99
CA CYS A 47 -6.46 -11.05 -9.09
C CYS A 47 -5.85 -11.68 -7.82
N MET A 48 -4.78 -11.07 -7.29
CA MET A 48 -4.19 -11.47 -6.01
C MET A 48 -5.17 -11.33 -4.85
N ALA A 49 -5.94 -10.24 -4.78
CA ALA A 49 -6.96 -10.05 -3.75
C ALA A 49 -8.04 -11.14 -3.81
N ILE A 50 -8.50 -11.49 -5.02
CA ILE A 50 -9.46 -12.58 -5.22
C ILE A 50 -8.88 -13.91 -4.76
N LEU A 51 -7.64 -14.25 -5.14
CA LEU A 51 -6.98 -15.48 -4.70
C LEU A 51 -6.79 -15.54 -3.18
N VAL A 52 -6.44 -14.42 -2.55
CA VAL A 52 -6.35 -14.33 -1.08
C VAL A 52 -7.70 -14.71 -0.45
N VAL A 53 -8.82 -14.19 -0.95
CA VAL A 53 -10.16 -14.55 -0.44
C VAL A 53 -10.45 -16.03 -0.68
N LEU A 54 -10.22 -16.52 -1.90
CA LEU A 54 -10.49 -17.91 -2.28
C LEU A 54 -9.70 -18.93 -1.45
N TRP A 55 -8.45 -18.62 -1.12
CA TRP A 55 -7.54 -19.57 -0.48
C TRP A 55 -7.43 -19.40 1.04
N VAL A 56 -7.65 -18.20 1.57
CA VAL A 56 -7.56 -17.94 3.02
C VAL A 56 -8.92 -18.05 3.69
N ASP A 57 -9.97 -17.50 3.08
CA ASP A 57 -11.26 -17.28 3.75
C ASP A 57 -12.24 -18.45 3.54
N VAL A 58 -12.29 -19.01 2.33
CA VAL A 58 -13.18 -20.14 1.98
C VAL A 58 -12.95 -21.39 2.85
N PRO A 59 -11.69 -21.82 3.13
CA PRO A 59 -11.48 -22.97 4.01
C PRO A 59 -12.00 -22.74 5.44
N GLY A 60 -11.95 -21.50 5.94
CA GLY A 60 -12.46 -21.14 7.26
C GLY A 60 -13.99 -21.17 7.32
N VAL A 61 -14.67 -20.79 6.25
CA VAL A 61 -16.14 -20.88 6.15
C VAL A 61 -16.60 -22.32 5.96
N GLN A 62 -15.83 -23.17 5.27
CA GLN A 62 -16.14 -24.60 5.14
C GLN A 62 -16.10 -25.33 6.48
N SER A 63 -15.16 -25.01 7.38
CA SER A 63 -15.15 -25.61 8.72
C SER A 63 -16.37 -25.19 9.53
N ILE A 64 -16.79 -23.92 9.44
CA ILE A 64 -18.01 -23.42 10.11
C ILE A 64 -19.26 -24.09 9.52
N ALA A 65 -19.31 -24.29 8.20
CA ALA A 65 -20.39 -25.00 7.53
C ALA A 65 -20.42 -26.50 7.87
N ALA A 66 -19.26 -27.13 8.07
CA ALA A 66 -19.16 -28.52 8.52
C ALA A 66 -19.61 -28.68 9.98
N GLU A 67 -19.28 -27.74 10.86
CA GLU A 67 -19.81 -27.67 12.23
C GLU A 67 -21.33 -27.46 12.24
N ALA A 68 -21.85 -26.57 11.41
CA ALA A 68 -23.30 -26.36 11.26
C ALA A 68 -24.03 -27.60 10.70
N ARG A 69 -23.39 -28.36 9.80
CA ARG A 69 -23.88 -29.66 9.33
C ARG A 69 -23.94 -30.70 10.45
N ALA A 70 -22.90 -30.76 11.29
CA ALA A 70 -22.88 -31.66 12.45
C ALA A 70 -24.02 -31.34 13.44
N GLN A 71 -24.53 -30.10 13.42
CA GLN A 71 -25.68 -29.64 14.18
C GLN A 71 -27.03 -29.81 13.45
N GLY A 72 -27.07 -30.38 12.25
CA GLY A 72 -28.30 -30.67 11.51
C GLY A 72 -28.93 -29.48 10.76
N LEU A 73 -28.28 -28.31 10.73
CA LEU A 73 -28.72 -27.16 9.94
C LEU A 73 -28.17 -27.29 8.51
N THR A 74 -28.91 -27.91 7.59
CA THR A 74 -28.40 -28.18 6.23
C THR A 74 -29.03 -27.32 5.14
N ALA A 75 -28.17 -26.91 4.21
CA ALA A 75 -28.52 -26.41 2.88
C ALA A 75 -28.50 -27.58 1.87
N GLU A 76 -29.33 -27.47 0.83
CA GLU A 76 -29.49 -28.43 -0.28
C GLU A 76 -28.13 -28.80 -0.93
N PRO A 77 -27.85 -30.09 -1.18
CA PRO A 77 -26.58 -30.55 -1.75
C PRO A 77 -26.26 -29.96 -3.13
N ALA A 78 -27.27 -29.54 -3.90
CA ALA A 78 -27.10 -28.96 -5.23
C ALA A 78 -26.43 -27.57 -5.21
N GLU A 79 -26.75 -26.70 -4.24
CA GLU A 79 -26.17 -25.35 -4.15
C GLU A 79 -24.68 -25.39 -3.83
N LEU A 80 -24.24 -26.38 -3.04
CA LEU A 80 -22.84 -26.57 -2.69
C LEU A 80 -22.01 -26.98 -3.89
N ILE A 81 -22.49 -27.95 -4.67
CA ILE A 81 -21.80 -28.43 -5.88
C ILE A 81 -21.66 -27.28 -6.89
N ALA A 82 -22.72 -26.49 -7.10
CA ALA A 82 -22.67 -25.31 -7.96
C ALA A 82 -21.65 -24.27 -7.47
N GLY A 83 -21.60 -24.01 -6.16
CA GLY A 83 -20.63 -23.11 -5.54
C GLY A 83 -19.17 -23.57 -5.69
N GLU A 84 -18.91 -24.88 -5.55
CA GLU A 84 -17.56 -25.44 -5.76
C GLU A 84 -17.11 -25.35 -7.22
N ILE A 85 -18.01 -25.62 -8.17
CA ILE A 85 -17.71 -25.50 -9.60
C ILE A 85 -17.41 -24.04 -9.95
N PHE A 86 -18.23 -23.10 -9.49
CA PHE A 86 -18.01 -21.67 -9.71
C PHE A 86 -16.65 -21.22 -9.14
N ARG A 87 -16.34 -21.64 -7.91
CA ARG A 87 -15.07 -21.36 -7.24
C ARG A 87 -13.88 -21.84 -8.07
N ASN A 88 -13.88 -23.12 -8.47
CA ASN A 88 -12.78 -23.70 -9.23
C ASN A 88 -12.62 -23.03 -10.60
N ARG A 89 -13.73 -22.69 -11.27
CA ARG A 89 -13.68 -21.94 -12.54
C ARG A 89 -13.10 -20.54 -12.35
N LEU A 90 -13.56 -19.82 -11.32
CA LEU A 90 -13.05 -18.48 -11.00
C LEU A 90 -11.56 -18.53 -10.68
N GLU A 91 -11.11 -19.50 -9.88
CA GLU A 91 -9.71 -19.70 -9.57
C GLU A 91 -8.87 -19.93 -10.84
N ILE A 92 -9.30 -20.83 -11.73
CA ILE A 92 -8.61 -21.11 -13.00
C ILE A 92 -8.53 -19.84 -13.86
N VAL A 93 -9.63 -19.10 -13.97
CA VAL A 93 -9.67 -17.85 -14.75
C VAL A 93 -8.70 -16.82 -14.18
N VAL A 94 -8.72 -16.61 -12.87
CA VAL A 94 -7.84 -15.64 -12.19
C VAL A 94 -6.36 -16.04 -12.35
N LEU A 95 -6.02 -17.31 -12.16
CA LEU A 95 -4.67 -17.81 -12.38
C LEU A 95 -4.25 -17.70 -13.84
N SER A 96 -5.15 -17.93 -14.79
CA SER A 96 -4.88 -17.80 -16.22
C SER A 96 -4.58 -16.34 -16.59
N VAL A 97 -5.39 -15.39 -16.11
CA VAL A 97 -5.17 -13.95 -16.31
C VAL A 97 -3.81 -13.53 -15.73
N MET A 98 -3.50 -13.94 -14.50
CA MET A 98 -2.19 -13.67 -13.90
C MET A 98 -1.04 -14.29 -14.68
N SER A 99 -1.21 -15.51 -15.19
CA SER A 99 -0.21 -16.20 -16.02
C SER A 99 -0.01 -15.54 -17.38
N VAL A 100 -0.99 -14.82 -17.91
CA VAL A 100 -0.86 -14.02 -19.15
C VAL A 100 -0.19 -12.67 -18.86
N ILE A 101 -0.50 -12.04 -17.73
CA ILE A 101 0.12 -10.78 -17.32
C ILE A 101 1.61 -10.96 -17.03
N TRP A 102 1.97 -12.07 -16.41
CA TRP A 102 3.33 -12.34 -15.97
C TRP A 102 4.39 -12.27 -17.09
N PRO A 103 4.26 -12.95 -18.25
CA PRO A 103 5.23 -12.84 -19.34
C PRO A 103 5.29 -11.42 -19.93
N ILE A 104 4.19 -10.65 -19.93
CA ILE A 104 4.20 -9.26 -20.41
C ILE A 104 5.14 -8.40 -19.56
N VAL A 105 5.07 -8.54 -18.24
CA VAL A 105 5.96 -7.83 -17.31
C VAL A 105 7.40 -8.33 -17.40
N VAL A 106 7.60 -9.65 -17.57
CA VAL A 106 8.93 -10.23 -17.75
C VAL A 106 9.59 -9.74 -19.06
N MET A 107 8.83 -9.65 -20.16
CA MET A 107 9.33 -9.12 -21.43
C MET A 107 9.80 -7.66 -21.28
N GLU A 108 9.04 -6.83 -20.56
CA GLU A 108 9.46 -5.45 -20.26
C GLU A 108 10.76 -5.41 -19.45
N ALA A 109 10.87 -6.25 -18.42
CA ALA A 109 12.08 -6.33 -17.61
C ALA A 109 13.30 -6.78 -18.42
N ILE A 110 13.14 -7.74 -19.34
CA ILE A 110 14.18 -8.19 -20.27
C ILE A 110 14.57 -7.04 -21.21
N ALA A 111 13.59 -6.32 -21.78
CA ALA A 111 13.87 -5.17 -22.64
C ALA A 111 14.68 -4.09 -21.90
N HIS A 112 14.37 -3.83 -20.63
CA HIS A 112 15.15 -2.92 -19.79
C HIS A 112 16.54 -3.44 -19.40
N TRP A 113 16.72 -4.76 -19.29
CA TRP A 113 18.04 -5.36 -19.09
C TRP A 113 18.94 -5.24 -20.32
N VAL A 114 18.39 -5.47 -21.52
CA VAL A 114 19.16 -5.45 -22.78
C VAL A 114 19.50 -4.02 -23.22
N THR A 115 18.57 -3.08 -23.05
CA THR A 115 18.74 -1.69 -23.54
C THR A 115 19.59 -0.81 -22.62
N ARG A 116 19.78 -1.17 -21.35
CA ARG A 116 20.45 -0.32 -20.35
C ARG A 116 21.85 -0.87 -20.02
N PRO A 117 22.91 -0.04 -20.04
CA PRO A 117 24.25 -0.48 -19.69
C PRO A 117 24.34 -0.87 -18.21
N TRP A 118 25.13 -1.90 -17.91
CA TRP A 118 25.28 -2.47 -16.56
C TRP A 118 26.26 -1.67 -15.68
N ASN A 119 25.92 -0.43 -15.35
CA ASN A 119 26.69 0.47 -14.49
C ASN A 119 26.25 0.39 -13.01
N ARG A 120 27.11 0.87 -12.10
CA ARG A 120 26.83 0.90 -10.64
C ARG A 120 25.54 1.65 -10.27
N GLN A 121 25.16 2.66 -11.05
CA GLN A 121 23.89 3.38 -10.88
C GLN A 121 22.69 2.58 -11.43
N THR A 122 22.83 1.87 -12.56
CA THR A 122 21.74 1.11 -13.20
C THR A 122 21.44 -0.22 -12.51
N ARG A 123 22.41 -0.80 -11.76
CA ARG A 123 22.26 -2.05 -10.99
C ARG A 123 21.07 -2.06 -10.02
N ARG A 124 20.75 -0.92 -9.38
CA ARG A 124 19.56 -0.81 -8.51
C ARG A 124 18.26 -0.96 -9.30
N TYR A 125 18.21 -0.50 -10.54
CA TYR A 125 17.03 -0.59 -11.39
C TYR A 125 16.85 -2.00 -11.94
N HIS A 126 17.95 -2.70 -12.24
CA HIS A 126 17.93 -4.12 -12.57
C HIS A 126 17.40 -4.97 -11.41
N TRP A 127 17.78 -4.66 -10.17
CA TRP A 127 17.21 -5.31 -8.99
C TRP A 127 15.71 -5.04 -8.83
N PHE A 128 15.25 -3.80 -9.04
CA PHE A 128 13.81 -3.52 -9.03
C PHE A 128 13.06 -4.19 -10.19
N SER A 129 13.68 -4.29 -11.37
CA SER A 129 13.08 -5.00 -12.53
C SER A 129 12.92 -6.49 -12.22
N PHE A 130 13.91 -7.11 -11.58
CA PHE A 130 13.79 -8.47 -11.07
C PHE A 130 12.67 -8.60 -10.04
N LEU A 131 12.56 -7.64 -9.12
CA LEU A 131 11.48 -7.64 -8.12
C LEU A 131 10.08 -7.53 -8.77
N PHE A 132 9.96 -6.79 -9.87
CA PHE A 132 8.72 -6.71 -10.65
C PHE A 132 8.40 -8.02 -11.37
N CYS A 133 9.40 -8.78 -11.82
CA CYS A 133 9.18 -10.14 -12.34
C CYS A 133 8.63 -11.08 -11.25
N VAL A 134 9.10 -10.96 -10.01
CA VAL A 134 8.61 -11.81 -8.90
C VAL A 134 7.22 -11.38 -8.45
N CYS A 135 6.97 -10.08 -8.35
CA CYS A 135 5.69 -9.52 -7.94
C CYS A 135 5.28 -8.37 -8.87
N PRO A 136 4.50 -8.69 -9.94
CA PRO A 136 4.01 -7.70 -10.91
C PRO A 136 3.24 -6.54 -10.30
N ALA A 137 2.54 -6.76 -9.18
CA ALA A 137 1.80 -5.69 -8.48
C ALA A 137 2.71 -4.51 -8.07
N LEU A 138 4.00 -4.75 -7.79
CA LEU A 138 4.95 -3.70 -7.42
C LEU A 138 5.30 -2.76 -8.59
N ARG A 139 5.00 -3.16 -9.83
CA ARG A 139 5.24 -2.35 -11.03
C ARG A 139 4.26 -1.17 -11.14
N MET A 140 3.12 -1.23 -10.44
CA MET A 140 2.01 -0.27 -10.54
C MET A 140 2.45 1.19 -10.41
N CYS A 141 3.37 1.53 -9.50
CA CYS A 141 3.84 2.91 -9.32
C CYS A 141 5.35 3.07 -9.54
N ALA A 142 5.95 2.24 -10.40
CA ALA A 142 7.40 2.29 -10.61
C ALA A 142 7.85 3.61 -11.25
N ARG A 143 9.07 4.03 -10.91
CA ARG A 143 9.68 5.26 -11.43
C ARG A 143 10.24 5.00 -12.81
N SER A 144 9.77 5.74 -13.81
CA SER A 144 10.28 5.65 -15.17
C SER A 144 11.56 6.48 -15.31
N PRO A 145 12.73 5.88 -15.60
CA PRO A 145 13.97 6.63 -15.82
C PRO A 145 13.88 7.53 -17.07
N GLU A 146 13.13 7.10 -18.08
CA GLU A 146 13.02 7.76 -19.39
C GLU A 146 12.24 9.09 -19.31
N MET A 147 11.34 9.20 -18.33
CA MET A 147 10.60 10.43 -18.01
C MET A 147 11.27 11.30 -16.94
N GLY A 148 12.55 11.05 -16.63
CA GLY A 148 13.29 11.80 -15.62
C GLY A 148 12.83 11.50 -14.20
N TYR A 149 12.67 10.22 -13.87
CA TYR A 149 12.27 9.70 -12.55
C TYR A 149 10.88 10.15 -12.09
N ARG A 150 10.01 10.45 -13.07
CA ARG A 150 8.60 10.70 -12.81
C ARG A 150 7.85 9.38 -12.63
N LEU A 151 6.85 9.42 -11.78
CA LEU A 151 5.87 8.38 -11.56
C LEU A 151 4.55 8.83 -12.17
N TRP A 152 3.82 7.89 -12.75
CA TRP A 152 2.48 8.13 -13.23
C TRP A 152 1.48 7.69 -12.15
N LEU A 153 0.56 8.57 -11.79
CA LEU A 153 -0.54 8.29 -10.89
C LEU A 153 -1.86 8.51 -11.63
N PRO A 154 -2.87 7.64 -11.44
CA PRO A 154 -4.13 7.72 -12.18
C PRO A 154 -4.86 9.06 -12.01
N PHE A 155 -4.80 9.65 -10.81
CA PHE A 155 -5.49 10.91 -10.51
C PHE A 155 -4.60 12.16 -10.57
N LEU A 156 -3.28 12.01 -10.44
CA LEU A 156 -2.34 13.15 -10.37
C LEU A 156 -1.46 13.31 -11.63
N GLY A 157 -1.53 12.35 -12.55
CA GLY A 157 -0.70 12.28 -13.75
C GLY A 157 0.79 12.08 -13.43
N TRP A 158 1.64 12.61 -14.30
CA TRP A 158 3.08 12.54 -14.15
C TRP A 158 3.60 13.48 -13.06
N ARG A 159 4.08 12.93 -11.94
CA ARG A 159 4.68 13.69 -10.83
C ARG A 159 6.07 13.18 -10.51
N ARG A 160 6.90 14.00 -9.88
CA ARG A 160 8.20 13.57 -9.35
C ARG A 160 8.00 13.03 -7.94
N ALA A 161 8.65 11.91 -7.61
CA ALA A 161 8.73 11.42 -6.22
C ALA A 161 9.59 12.38 -5.39
N ASP A 162 8.96 13.39 -4.81
CA ASP A 162 9.57 14.35 -3.91
C ASP A 162 8.91 14.28 -2.52
N LYS A 163 9.59 14.75 -1.48
CA LYS A 163 9.10 14.76 -0.09
C LYS A 163 7.78 15.52 0.03
N SER A 164 7.58 16.55 -0.79
CA SER A 164 6.33 17.31 -0.84
C SER A 164 5.15 16.45 -1.29
N LEU A 165 5.36 15.61 -2.32
CA LEU A 165 4.37 14.67 -2.80
C LEU A 165 4.12 13.57 -1.76
N GLN A 166 5.19 13.03 -1.18
CA GLN A 166 5.08 12.03 -0.11
C GLN A 166 4.20 12.51 1.05
N ARG A 167 4.44 13.71 1.60
CA ARG A 167 3.63 14.26 2.71
C ARG A 167 2.16 14.49 2.32
N LYS A 168 1.91 14.93 1.07
CA LYS A 168 0.54 15.12 0.57
C LYS A 168 -0.20 13.80 0.49
N LEU A 169 0.47 12.76 -0.02
CA LEU A 169 -0.10 11.42 -0.05
C LEU A 169 -0.28 10.86 1.36
N GLU A 170 0.72 10.94 2.23
CA GLU A 170 0.60 10.47 3.62
C GLU A 170 -0.63 11.05 4.29
N ARG A 171 -0.89 12.36 4.12
CA ARG A 171 -2.09 13.01 4.65
C ARG A 171 -3.38 12.53 3.98
N MET A 172 -3.37 12.35 2.66
CA MET A 172 -4.54 11.90 1.90
C MET A 172 -4.92 10.46 2.22
N PHE A 173 -3.93 9.59 2.44
CA PHE A 173 -4.11 8.16 2.71
C PHE A 173 -4.26 7.83 4.20
N SER A 174 -3.85 8.72 5.12
CA SER A 174 -4.09 8.56 6.57
C SER A 174 -5.58 8.37 6.91
N PHE A 175 -6.48 9.02 6.18
CA PHE A 175 -7.93 8.91 6.40
C PHE A 175 -8.55 7.64 5.78
N PRO A 176 -8.32 7.32 4.48
CA PRO A 176 -8.72 6.04 3.90
C PRO A 176 -8.26 4.85 4.73
N MET A 177 -7.00 4.84 5.17
CA MET A 177 -6.45 3.79 6.03
C MET A 177 -7.27 3.62 7.33
N LEU A 178 -7.69 4.72 7.95
CA LEU A 178 -8.54 4.73 9.14
C LEU A 178 -9.93 4.15 8.86
N VAL A 179 -10.55 4.52 7.75
CA VAL A 179 -11.87 4.02 7.37
C VAL A 179 -11.82 2.51 7.08
N ILE A 180 -10.81 2.06 6.35
CA ILE A 180 -10.62 0.63 6.03
C ILE A 180 -10.31 -0.18 7.29
N ALA A 181 -9.46 0.34 8.18
CA ALA A 181 -9.18 -0.30 9.47
C ALA A 181 -10.44 -0.39 10.35
N LEU A 182 -11.26 0.66 10.36
CA LEU A 182 -12.54 0.65 11.07
C LEU A 182 -13.51 -0.37 10.44
N MET A 183 -13.51 -0.56 9.12
CA MET A 183 -14.31 -1.57 8.43
C MET A 183 -13.89 -3.02 8.75
N ILE A 184 -12.67 -3.27 9.23
CA ILE A 184 -12.30 -4.60 9.73
C ILE A 184 -13.11 -4.96 10.96
N LEU A 185 -13.43 -4.00 11.82
CA LEU A 185 -14.17 -4.23 13.06
C LEU A 185 -15.56 -4.86 12.84
N PRO A 186 -16.47 -4.29 12.01
CA PRO A 186 -17.78 -4.90 11.77
C PRO A 186 -17.67 -6.26 11.08
N ILE A 187 -16.66 -6.48 10.22
CA ILE A 187 -16.42 -7.80 9.62
C ILE A 187 -16.02 -8.81 10.70
N LEU A 188 -15.16 -8.42 11.64
CA LEU A 188 -14.76 -9.29 12.74
C LEU A 188 -15.94 -9.59 13.68
N VAL A 189 -16.73 -8.57 14.03
CA VAL A 189 -17.92 -8.74 14.87
C VAL A 189 -18.92 -9.68 14.21
N THR A 190 -19.18 -9.50 12.91
CA THR A 190 -20.09 -10.39 12.18
C THR A 190 -19.55 -11.81 12.10
N GLU A 191 -18.27 -12.02 11.80
CA GLU A 191 -17.62 -13.34 11.78
C GLU A 191 -17.69 -14.06 13.14
N PHE A 192 -17.56 -13.33 14.26
CA PHE A 192 -17.56 -13.93 15.60
C PHE A 192 -18.94 -14.17 16.19
N PHE A 193 -19.83 -13.18 16.12
CA PHE A 193 -21.14 -13.21 16.80
C PHE A 193 -22.24 -13.82 15.92
N LEU A 194 -22.14 -13.73 14.59
CA LEU A 194 -23.20 -14.14 13.66
C LEU A 194 -22.88 -15.42 12.87
N LYS A 195 -22.07 -16.33 13.41
CA LYS A 195 -21.66 -17.58 12.73
C LYS A 195 -22.84 -18.38 12.16
N VAL A 196 -23.94 -18.47 12.92
CA VAL A 196 -25.15 -19.19 12.52
C VAL A 196 -25.89 -18.47 11.39
N GLN A 197 -26.03 -17.14 11.45
CA GLN A 197 -26.66 -16.39 10.36
C GLN A 197 -25.79 -16.37 9.09
N ILE A 198 -24.47 -16.33 9.21
CA ILE A 198 -23.54 -16.44 8.07
C ILE A 198 -23.72 -17.80 7.38
N ALA A 199 -23.95 -18.87 8.14
CA ALA A 199 -24.20 -20.19 7.58
C ALA A 199 -25.53 -20.26 6.80
N GLN A 200 -26.55 -19.53 7.27
CA GLN A 200 -27.90 -19.50 6.68
C GLN A 200 -28.00 -18.56 5.46
N TYR A 201 -27.36 -17.39 5.48
CA TYR A 201 -27.53 -16.38 4.43
C TYR A 201 -26.33 -16.32 3.46
N ALA A 202 -26.54 -16.79 2.23
CA ALA A 202 -25.51 -16.77 1.18
C ALA A 202 -25.00 -15.36 0.83
N TRP A 203 -25.89 -14.35 0.82
CA TRP A 203 -25.52 -12.96 0.53
C TRP A 203 -24.58 -12.37 1.59
N LEU A 204 -24.75 -12.75 2.87
CA LEU A 204 -23.92 -12.28 3.96
C LEU A 204 -22.51 -12.85 3.86
N ARG A 205 -22.39 -14.14 3.52
CA ARG A 205 -21.09 -14.75 3.15
C ARG A 205 -20.42 -14.01 2.00
N LEU A 206 -21.16 -13.75 0.92
CA LEU A 206 -20.62 -13.05 -0.23
C LEU A 206 -20.11 -11.65 0.16
N LEU A 207 -20.86 -10.91 0.98
CA LEU A 207 -20.47 -9.59 1.47
C LEU A 207 -19.21 -9.63 2.35
N LEU A 208 -19.07 -10.63 3.22
CA LEU A 208 -17.87 -10.81 4.05
C LEU A 208 -16.63 -11.14 3.20
N HIS A 209 -16.78 -12.03 2.22
CA HIS A 209 -15.71 -12.39 1.28
C HIS A 209 -15.28 -11.19 0.43
N LEU A 210 -16.24 -10.44 -0.14
CA LEU A 210 -15.96 -9.20 -0.88
C LEU A 210 -15.31 -8.15 0.02
N GLY A 211 -15.83 -7.95 1.23
CA GLY A 211 -15.30 -6.99 2.19
C GLY A 211 -13.84 -7.28 2.54
N THR A 212 -13.52 -8.55 2.84
CA THR A 212 -12.15 -8.98 3.15
C THR A 212 -11.20 -8.78 1.95
N GLY A 213 -11.65 -9.10 0.74
CA GLY A 213 -10.87 -8.89 -0.48
C GLY A 213 -10.63 -7.40 -0.78
N VAL A 214 -11.67 -6.57 -0.63
CA VAL A 214 -11.58 -5.11 -0.84
C VAL A 214 -10.65 -4.47 0.19
N ILE A 215 -10.75 -4.86 1.46
CA ILE A 215 -9.87 -4.37 2.52
C ILE A 215 -8.41 -4.72 2.21
N TRP A 216 -8.14 -5.98 1.86
CA TRP A 216 -6.78 -6.40 1.52
C TRP A 216 -6.25 -5.66 0.30
N PHE A 217 -7.08 -5.54 -0.75
CA PHE A 217 -6.73 -4.78 -1.96
C PHE A 217 -6.38 -3.33 -1.63
N ALA A 218 -7.19 -2.68 -0.81
CA ALA A 218 -6.98 -1.29 -0.45
C ALA A 218 -5.69 -1.09 0.36
N PHE A 219 -5.42 -1.94 1.36
CA PHE A 219 -4.15 -1.93 2.10
C PHE A 219 -2.96 -2.18 1.17
N ALA A 220 -3.04 -3.19 0.31
CA ALA A 220 -1.97 -3.53 -0.61
C ALA A 220 -1.70 -2.40 -1.61
N ALA A 221 -2.74 -1.82 -2.21
CA ALA A 221 -2.62 -0.72 -3.16
C ALA A 221 -2.04 0.53 -2.49
N GLU A 222 -2.54 0.90 -1.31
CA GLU A 222 -2.02 2.03 -0.52
C GLU A 222 -0.53 1.86 -0.21
N PHE A 223 -0.15 0.70 0.34
CA PHE A 223 1.23 0.44 0.74
C PHE A 223 2.18 0.41 -0.46
N ILE A 224 1.80 -0.24 -1.57
CA ILE A 224 2.59 -0.26 -2.82
C ILE A 224 2.80 1.16 -3.32
N LEU A 225 1.75 1.98 -3.27
CA LEU A 225 1.81 3.37 -3.71
C LEU A 225 2.73 4.20 -2.82
N MET A 226 2.63 4.08 -1.49
CA MET A 226 3.48 4.78 -0.54
C MET A 226 4.95 4.41 -0.65
N VAL A 227 5.25 3.10 -0.69
CA VAL A 227 6.62 2.59 -0.87
C VAL A 227 7.23 3.08 -2.18
N SER A 228 6.42 3.25 -3.22
CA SER A 228 6.89 3.73 -4.53
C SER A 228 7.27 5.22 -4.51
N VAL A 229 6.53 6.03 -3.76
CA VAL A 229 6.81 7.47 -3.60
C VAL A 229 7.96 7.72 -2.61
N ALA A 230 8.10 6.90 -1.57
CA ALA A 230 9.13 7.06 -0.55
C ALA A 230 10.57 7.07 -1.12
N GLU A 231 11.41 8.02 -0.68
CA GLU A 231 12.83 8.09 -1.07
C GLU A 231 13.61 6.87 -0.60
N LYS A 232 13.36 6.45 0.65
CA LYS A 232 14.03 5.32 1.32
C LYS A 232 13.03 4.18 1.57
N LYS A 233 12.80 3.36 0.53
CA LYS A 233 11.84 2.23 0.55
C LYS A 233 11.97 1.34 1.79
N ILE A 234 13.21 0.94 2.13
CA ILE A 234 13.48 0.06 3.28
C ILE A 234 13.16 0.75 4.61
N ALA A 235 13.49 2.03 4.75
CA ALA A 235 13.16 2.79 5.96
C ALA A 235 11.64 2.92 6.13
N TYR A 236 10.92 3.13 5.03
CA TYR A 236 9.46 3.16 5.04
C TYR A 236 8.85 1.80 5.43
N CYS A 237 9.35 0.69 4.88
CA CYS A 237 8.91 -0.66 5.26
C CYS A 237 9.17 -0.97 6.74
N LYS A 238 10.26 -0.46 7.32
CA LYS A 238 10.54 -0.62 8.76
C LYS A 238 9.62 0.25 9.63
N ALA A 239 9.31 1.46 9.18
CA ALA A 239 8.39 2.35 9.90
C ALA A 239 6.95 1.82 9.90
N ASN A 240 6.50 1.23 8.79
CA ASN A 240 5.16 0.68 8.60
C ASN A 240 5.22 -0.85 8.49
N TRP A 241 5.90 -1.49 9.45
CA TRP A 241 6.10 -2.95 9.45
C TRP A 241 4.79 -3.72 9.60
N ILE A 242 3.76 -3.10 10.20
CA ILE A 242 2.45 -3.70 10.44
C ILE A 242 1.65 -3.77 9.15
N ASP A 243 1.57 -2.68 8.39
CA ASP A 243 0.94 -2.68 7.07
C ASP A 243 1.59 -3.71 6.16
N LEU A 244 2.93 -3.77 6.19
CA LEU A 244 3.68 -4.79 5.48
C LEU A 244 3.31 -6.20 5.95
N ALA A 245 3.21 -6.45 7.26
CA ALA A 245 2.82 -7.76 7.80
C ALA A 245 1.40 -8.15 7.36
N ILE A 246 0.44 -7.22 7.41
CA ILE A 246 -0.96 -7.45 7.01
C ILE A 246 -1.04 -7.84 5.54
N ILE A 247 -0.27 -7.18 4.68
CA ILE A 247 -0.26 -7.48 3.24
C ILE A 247 0.50 -8.78 2.99
N LEU A 248 1.63 -9.00 3.67
CA LEU A 248 2.53 -10.11 3.41
C LEU A 248 2.02 -11.44 3.97
N LEU A 249 1.30 -11.45 5.09
CA LEU A 249 0.79 -12.70 5.68
C LEU A 249 -0.11 -13.50 4.73
N PRO A 250 -1.16 -12.91 4.12
CA PRO A 250 -1.97 -13.59 3.12
C PRO A 250 -1.16 -14.06 1.92
N LEU A 251 -0.19 -13.24 1.48
CA LEU A 251 0.72 -13.58 0.39
C LEU A 251 1.59 -14.80 0.71
N LEU A 252 2.12 -14.90 1.93
CA LEU A 252 2.92 -16.04 2.36
C LEU A 252 2.09 -17.33 2.42
N SER A 253 0.82 -17.23 2.83
CA SER A 253 -0.13 -18.34 2.77
C SER A 253 -0.31 -18.83 1.32
N PHE A 254 -0.46 -17.89 0.38
CA PHE A 254 -0.58 -18.16 -1.05
C PHE A 254 0.67 -18.84 -1.65
N LEU A 255 1.88 -18.31 -1.41
CA LEU A 255 3.12 -18.93 -1.91
C LEU A 255 3.26 -20.40 -1.48
N ARG A 256 2.77 -20.71 -0.27
CA ARG A 256 2.80 -22.08 0.25
C ARG A 256 1.84 -23.01 -0.49
N SER A 257 0.62 -22.59 -0.80
CA SER A 257 -0.33 -23.46 -1.48
C SER A 257 0.03 -23.67 -2.97
N LEU A 258 0.68 -22.69 -3.61
CA LEU A 258 1.34 -22.88 -4.91
C LEU A 258 2.48 -23.92 -4.85
N THR A 259 3.24 -23.91 -3.75
CA THR A 259 4.30 -24.89 -3.52
C THR A 259 3.71 -26.29 -3.30
N MET A 260 2.56 -26.41 -2.63
CA MET A 260 1.83 -27.69 -2.53
C MET A 260 1.40 -28.20 -3.91
N LEU A 261 0.92 -27.34 -4.80
CA LEU A 261 0.58 -27.72 -6.17
C LEU A 261 1.80 -28.25 -6.95
N ARG A 262 2.96 -27.58 -6.83
CA ARG A 262 4.25 -28.07 -7.40
C ARG A 262 4.80 -29.33 -6.73
N SER A 263 4.43 -29.58 -5.48
CA SER A 263 4.97 -30.69 -4.68
C SER A 263 4.44 -32.07 -5.09
N THR A 264 3.40 -32.15 -5.93
CA THR A 264 2.90 -33.43 -6.45
C THR A 264 3.73 -33.99 -7.60
N ARG A 265 4.57 -33.19 -8.27
CA ARG A 265 5.38 -33.66 -9.42
C ARG A 265 6.89 -33.40 -9.32
N LEU A 266 7.35 -32.38 -8.58
CA LEU A 266 8.79 -32.02 -8.56
C LEU A 266 9.44 -32.09 -7.17
N ALA A 267 8.68 -32.08 -6.07
CA ALA A 267 9.26 -32.20 -4.72
C ALA A 267 9.75 -33.61 -4.37
N LYS A 268 9.31 -34.64 -5.11
CA LYS A 268 9.86 -36.00 -4.99
C LYS A 268 11.32 -36.11 -5.45
N LEU A 269 11.82 -35.16 -6.25
CA LEU A 269 13.19 -35.17 -6.78
C LEU A 269 14.19 -34.33 -5.98
N MET A 270 13.71 -33.42 -5.12
CA MET A 270 14.58 -32.60 -4.27
C MET A 270 14.18 -32.81 -2.81
N GLY A 271 14.77 -33.84 -2.19
CA GLY A 271 14.52 -34.24 -0.81
C GLY A 271 14.82 -33.15 0.22
N LEU A 272 13.85 -32.28 0.48
CA LEU A 272 13.87 -31.30 1.56
C LEU A 272 12.77 -31.64 2.59
N PRO A 273 12.92 -32.71 3.39
CA PRO A 273 11.91 -33.16 4.35
C PRO A 273 11.78 -32.29 5.61
N GLN A 274 12.51 -31.19 5.76
CA GLN A 274 12.62 -30.46 7.04
C GLN A 274 11.67 -29.27 7.21
N ILE A 275 10.96 -28.82 6.16
CA ILE A 275 10.02 -27.68 6.26
C ILE A 275 8.68 -28.09 6.91
N THR A 276 8.45 -29.39 7.13
CA THR A 276 7.20 -29.95 7.66
C THR A 276 7.04 -29.79 9.18
N ARG A 277 8.12 -29.57 9.95
CA ARG A 277 8.01 -29.37 11.42
C ARG A 277 7.53 -27.96 11.79
N LEU A 278 7.77 -26.96 10.94
CA LEU A 278 7.14 -25.63 11.03
C LEU A 278 5.68 -25.63 10.52
N ALA A 279 5.21 -26.72 9.90
CA ALA A 279 3.84 -26.84 9.42
C ALA A 279 2.81 -27.07 10.53
N ARG A 280 3.23 -27.67 11.65
CA ARG A 280 2.36 -28.02 12.79
C ARG A 280 2.09 -26.82 13.71
N VAL A 281 3.07 -25.92 13.86
CA VAL A 281 2.90 -24.63 14.57
C VAL A 281 1.91 -23.71 13.84
N TYR A 282 1.69 -23.94 12.54
CA TYR A 282 0.74 -23.17 11.72
C TYR A 282 -0.71 -23.70 11.78
N GLN A 283 -1.08 -24.64 12.65
CA GLN A 283 -2.51 -24.87 12.96
C GLN A 283 -3.15 -23.68 13.70
N LEU A 284 -2.34 -22.71 14.13
CA LEU A 284 -2.75 -21.36 14.51
C LEU A 284 -3.23 -20.49 13.31
N ARG A 285 -3.44 -21.06 12.11
CA ARG A 285 -3.85 -20.39 10.86
C ARG A 285 -5.00 -19.41 11.01
N GLY A 286 -6.05 -19.77 11.76
CA GLY A 286 -7.17 -18.86 12.00
C GLY A 286 -6.86 -17.86 13.12
N THR A 287 -6.23 -18.33 14.20
CA THR A 287 -5.99 -17.55 15.42
C THR A 287 -4.95 -16.46 15.23
N LEU A 288 -3.91 -16.69 14.42
CA LEU A 288 -2.86 -15.70 14.16
C LEU A 288 -3.41 -14.55 13.31
N PHE A 289 -4.20 -14.84 12.28
CA PHE A 289 -4.89 -13.80 11.51
C PHE A 289 -5.89 -13.02 12.36
N ARG A 290 -6.62 -13.69 13.26
CA ARG A 290 -7.52 -13.05 14.24
C ARG A 290 -6.75 -12.18 15.23
N ALA A 291 -5.63 -12.67 15.77
CA ALA A 291 -4.76 -11.93 16.69
C ALA A 291 -4.09 -10.73 16.02
N LEU A 292 -3.68 -10.86 14.76
CA LEU A 292 -3.17 -9.74 13.96
C LEU A 292 -4.26 -8.71 13.69
N ARG A 293 -5.47 -9.13 13.32
CA ARG A 293 -6.62 -8.20 13.18
C ARG A 293 -6.94 -7.50 14.51
N ALA A 294 -6.80 -8.19 15.64
CA ALA A 294 -6.93 -7.58 16.96
C ALA A 294 -5.76 -6.62 17.31
N LEU A 295 -4.54 -6.96 16.89
CA LEU A 295 -3.37 -6.07 17.04
C LEU A 295 -3.55 -4.78 16.24
N ILE A 296 -4.18 -4.85 15.05
CA ILE A 296 -4.59 -3.67 14.27
C ILE A 296 -5.48 -2.78 15.12
N LEU A 297 -6.54 -3.33 15.75
CA LEU A 297 -7.42 -2.54 16.61
C LEU A 297 -6.67 -1.84 17.74
N LEU A 298 -5.69 -2.52 18.35
CA LEU A 298 -4.89 -1.99 19.44
C LEU A 298 -3.95 -0.86 18.99
N GLU A 299 -3.20 -1.08 17.92
CA GLU A 299 -2.31 -0.10 17.29
C GLU A 299 -3.08 1.12 16.79
N PHE A 300 -4.24 0.88 16.16
CA PHE A 300 -5.07 1.94 15.61
C PHE A 300 -5.75 2.76 16.70
N ALA A 301 -6.23 2.10 17.77
CA ALA A 301 -6.65 2.80 18.98
C ALA A 301 -5.52 3.73 19.44
N HIS A 302 -4.29 3.22 19.54
CA HIS A 302 -3.14 4.01 19.99
C HIS A 302 -2.82 5.19 19.06
N ARG A 303 -2.93 5.03 17.73
CA ARG A 303 -2.71 6.10 16.75
C ARG A 303 -3.81 7.16 16.76
N VAL A 304 -5.07 6.76 16.93
CA VAL A 304 -6.21 7.66 17.11
C VAL A 304 -6.05 8.45 18.41
N PHE A 305 -5.66 7.79 19.50
CA PHE A 305 -5.35 8.46 20.77
C PHE A 305 -4.21 9.47 20.62
N LYS A 306 -3.11 9.13 19.94
CA LYS A 306 -1.97 10.04 19.73
C LYS A 306 -2.29 11.26 18.87
N THR A 307 -3.09 11.09 17.80
CA THR A 307 -3.56 12.20 16.95
C THR A 307 -4.46 13.16 17.74
N SER A 308 -5.25 12.64 18.69
CA SER A 308 -6.05 13.47 19.61
C SER A 308 -5.15 14.31 20.53
N THR A 309 -4.01 13.76 20.96
CA THR A 309 -3.04 14.46 21.82
C THR A 309 -2.35 15.60 21.08
N GLU A 310 -1.88 15.40 19.84
CA GLU A 310 -1.27 16.50 19.05
C GLU A 310 -2.27 17.61 18.76
N ARG A 311 -3.51 17.27 18.42
CA ARG A 311 -4.59 18.27 18.22
C ARG A 311 -4.94 18.98 19.52
N ARG A 312 -4.96 18.28 20.65
CA ARG A 312 -5.11 18.89 21.99
C ARG A 312 -3.99 19.85 22.31
N VAL A 313 -2.73 19.49 22.05
CA VAL A 313 -1.57 20.37 22.27
C VAL A 313 -1.64 21.61 21.37
N ALA A 314 -2.00 21.45 20.09
CA ALA A 314 -2.17 22.58 19.18
C ALA A 314 -3.28 23.53 19.66
N ARG A 315 -4.41 22.98 20.11
CA ARG A 315 -5.53 23.75 20.66
C ARG A 315 -5.15 24.49 21.95
N LEU A 316 -4.45 23.83 22.86
CA LEU A 316 -3.94 24.44 24.09
C LEU A 316 -2.93 25.56 23.80
N LYS A 317 -2.07 25.40 22.78
CA LYS A 317 -1.16 26.47 22.33
C LYS A 317 -1.90 27.69 21.77
N THR A 318 -2.99 27.47 21.02
CA THR A 318 -3.82 28.58 20.53
C THR A 318 -4.58 29.28 21.66
N GLU A 319 -5.14 28.52 22.61
CA GLU A 319 -5.81 29.07 23.79
C GLU A 319 -4.84 29.85 24.68
N LEU A 320 -3.60 29.36 24.87
CA LEU A 320 -2.54 30.08 25.59
C LEU A 320 -2.21 31.42 24.91
N ALA A 321 -2.05 31.42 23.58
CA ALA A 321 -1.74 32.63 22.83
C ALA A 321 -2.87 33.69 22.88
N GLU A 322 -4.13 33.25 22.92
CA GLU A 322 -5.27 34.15 23.12
C GLU A 322 -5.33 34.69 24.55
N SER A 323 -5.08 33.84 25.55
CA SER A 323 -5.00 34.24 26.96
C SER A 323 -3.87 35.24 27.22
N GLU A 324 -2.70 35.05 26.61
CA GLU A 324 -1.56 35.99 26.70
C GLU A 324 -1.90 37.36 26.10
N LYS A 325 -2.62 37.40 24.97
CA LYS A 325 -3.09 38.67 24.39
C LYS A 325 -4.06 39.37 25.32
N HIS A 326 -4.97 38.64 25.94
CA HIS A 326 -5.92 39.20 26.90
C HIS A 326 -5.21 39.76 28.14
N ALA A 327 -4.24 39.01 28.68
CA ALA A 327 -3.41 39.47 29.80
C ALA A 327 -2.62 40.74 29.46
N ARG A 328 -2.04 40.84 28.24
CA ARG A 328 -1.36 42.05 27.78
C ARG A 328 -2.30 43.25 27.66
N PHE A 329 -3.52 43.02 27.14
CA PHE A 329 -4.52 44.08 27.06
C PHE A 329 -4.93 44.62 28.43
N LEU A 330 -5.16 43.71 29.40
CA LEU A 330 -5.46 44.10 30.77
C LEU A 330 -4.30 44.86 31.42
N ARG A 331 -3.04 44.40 31.25
CA ARG A 331 -1.85 45.11 31.74
C ARG A 331 -1.72 46.51 31.17
N LEU A 332 -1.98 46.70 29.87
CA LEU A 332 -1.97 48.02 29.24
C LEU A 332 -3.07 48.93 29.79
N LYS A 333 -4.26 48.36 30.06
CA LYS A 333 -5.37 49.10 30.65
C LYS A 333 -5.07 49.52 32.09
N ILE A 334 -4.47 48.64 32.88
CA ILE A 334 -3.98 48.93 34.24
C ILE A 334 -2.94 50.05 34.19
N ALA A 335 -1.88 49.90 33.38
CA ALA A 335 -0.83 50.91 33.24
C ALA A 335 -1.35 52.29 32.77
N ARG A 336 -2.39 52.29 31.93
CA ARG A 336 -3.06 53.54 31.51
C ARG A 336 -3.83 54.18 32.66
N LEU A 337 -4.59 53.39 33.41
CA LEU A 337 -5.37 53.86 34.55
C LEU A 337 -4.46 54.32 35.71
N GLU A 338 -3.33 53.66 35.94
CA GLU A 338 -2.31 54.08 36.91
C GLU A 338 -1.71 55.44 36.53
N ARG A 339 -1.39 55.65 35.24
CA ARG A 339 -0.94 56.96 34.73
C ARG A 339 -2.01 58.05 34.84
N GLU A 340 -3.28 57.71 34.61
CA GLU A 340 -4.40 58.64 34.73
C GLU A 340 -4.70 58.98 36.21
N ASN A 341 -4.48 58.06 37.14
CA ASN A 341 -4.69 58.26 38.58
C ASN A 341 -3.46 58.78 39.33
N GLY A 342 -2.33 59.03 38.65
CA GLY A 342 -1.11 59.55 39.28
C GLY A 342 -0.51 58.63 40.35
N VAL A 343 -0.85 57.34 40.33
CA VAL A 343 -0.31 56.35 41.28
C VAL A 343 0.96 55.77 40.65
N GLU A 344 2.10 56.36 40.98
CA GLU A 344 3.41 55.71 40.85
C GLU A 344 3.50 54.61 41.91
N ASP A 345 2.95 53.42 41.62
CA ASP A 345 3.31 52.23 42.37
C ASP A 345 4.57 51.61 41.76
N VAL A 346 5.65 51.77 42.52
CA VAL A 346 6.93 51.07 42.38
C VAL A 346 6.65 49.57 42.49
N VAL A 347 6.63 48.86 41.36
CA VAL A 347 6.71 47.40 41.38
C VAL A 347 8.16 47.01 41.17
N GLU A 348 8.78 46.67 42.30
CA GLU A 348 10.05 45.95 42.43
C GLU A 348 10.12 44.78 41.44
N GLU A 349 11.25 44.75 40.73
CA GLU A 349 11.76 43.59 40.03
C GLU A 349 11.94 42.44 41.04
N PRO A 350 11.32 41.26 40.88
CA PRO A 350 11.70 40.13 41.71
C PRO A 350 13.11 39.69 41.29
N ALA A 351 14.04 39.87 42.21
CA ALA A 351 15.37 39.30 42.20
C ALA A 351 15.31 37.83 41.75
N VAL A 352 15.94 37.54 40.62
CA VAL A 352 16.34 36.17 40.27
C VAL A 352 17.72 35.97 40.88
N ASP A 353 17.73 35.69 42.18
CA ASP A 353 18.88 35.13 42.88
C ASP A 353 18.78 33.60 42.88
N GLY A 354 19.90 32.94 42.58
CA GLY A 354 20.22 31.62 43.11
C GLY A 354 20.11 30.42 42.16
N GLU A 355 21.28 30.01 41.65
CA GLU A 355 21.80 28.63 41.44
C GLU A 355 21.03 27.58 40.61
#